data_AF-R9L357-F1
#
_entry.id   AF-R9L357-F1
#
_cell.length_a   1.000
_cell.length_b   1.000
_cell.length_c   1.000
_cell.angle_alpha   90.00
_cell.angle_beta   90.00
_cell.angle_gamma   90.00
#
_symmetry.space_group_name_H-M   'P 1'
#
loop_
_entity.id
_entity.type
_entity.pdbx_description
1 polymer ?
#
loop_
_entity_poly.entity_id
_entity_poly.type
_entity_poly.pdbx_seq_one_letter_code
_entity_poly.pdbx_strand_id
1 'polypeptide(L)'
;MVCVKRRTIRINGEDYPYELVKSRFLKLNSGHVAYVMDCMKNTVTKITNIRAYLITALYNAPSTMSHYYQQEVQHDMYGGGWAEKGIT
;
A
#
# COMPACT_ATOMS: atom_id res chain seq x y z
N MET A 1 -18.70 18.88 25.27
CA MET A 1 -17.66 18.29 24.39
C MET A 1 -17.89 16.78 24.33
N VAL A 2 -18.52 16.28 23.27
CA VAL A 2 -18.88 14.85 23.15
C VAL A 2 -17.70 14.12 22.51
N CYS A 3 -16.91 13.42 23.32
CA CYS A 3 -15.87 12.52 22.85
C CYS A 3 -16.54 11.29 22.20
N VAL A 4 -16.82 11.34 20.91
CA VAL A 4 -17.30 10.17 20.17
C VAL A 4 -16.13 9.18 20.09
N LYS A 5 -16.13 8.17 20.97
CA LYS A 5 -15.21 7.03 20.87
C LYS A 5 -15.53 6.30 19.57
N ARG A 6 -14.84 6.66 18.48
CA ARG A 6 -14.92 5.93 17.21
C ARG A 6 -14.34 4.54 17.44
N ARG A 7 -15.22 3.57 17.65
CA ARG A 7 -14.84 2.17 17.89
C ARG A 7 -14.34 1.49 16.62
N THR A 8 -14.80 1.94 15.46
CA THR A 8 -14.46 1.39 14.15
C THR A 8 -14.03 2.46 13.17
N ILE A 9 -13.24 2.06 12.18
CA ILE A 9 -12.86 2.83 11.00
C ILE A 9 -13.33 2.04 9.78
N ARG A 10 -14.04 2.71 8.87
CA ARG A 10 -14.42 2.13 7.58
C ARG A 10 -13.21 2.15 6.64
N ILE A 11 -12.78 0.99 6.17
CA ILE A 11 -11.70 0.82 5.19
C ILE A 11 -12.23 -0.06 4.06
N ASN A 12 -12.16 0.41 2.81
CA ASN A 12 -12.65 -0.31 1.63
C ASN A 12 -14.09 -0.86 1.73
N GLY A 13 -14.98 -0.17 2.45
CA GLY A 13 -16.38 -0.59 2.64
C GLY A 13 -16.62 -1.51 3.84
N GLU A 14 -15.58 -2.02 4.50
CA GLU A 14 -15.68 -2.82 5.72
C GLU A 14 -15.36 -2.02 6.98
N ASP A 15 -15.96 -2.38 8.11
CA ASP A 15 -15.75 -1.75 9.41
C ASP A 15 -14.68 -2.50 10.21
N TYR A 16 -13.55 -1.85 10.45
CA TYR A 16 -12.42 -2.41 11.20
C TYR A 16 -12.32 -1.81 12.60
N PRO A 17 -11.98 -2.60 13.64
CA PRO A 17 -11.76 -2.08 14.98
C PRO A 17 -10.63 -1.05 15.01
N TYR A 18 -10.84 0.06 15.72
CA TYR A 18 -9.82 1.12 15.84
C TYR A 18 -8.48 0.59 16.34
N GLU A 19 -8.49 -0.27 17.35
CA GLU A 19 -7.27 -0.87 17.91
C GLU A 19 -6.52 -1.74 16.89
N LEU A 20 -7.24 -2.44 16.02
CA LEU A 20 -6.63 -3.23 14.95
C LEU A 20 -5.91 -2.33 13.95
N VAL A 21 -6.60 -1.29 13.48
CA VAL A 21 -6.03 -0.32 12.54
C VAL A 21 -4.82 0.36 13.19
N LYS A 22 -4.94 0.83 14.43
CA LYS A 22 -3.84 1.43 15.18
C LYS A 22 -2.63 0.49 15.32
N SER A 23 -2.85 -0.77 15.69
CA SER A 23 -1.76 -1.76 15.81
C SER A 23 -1.05 -1.99 14.49
N ARG A 24 -1.78 -1.96 13.37
CA ARG A 24 -1.22 -2.14 12.03
C ARG A 24 -0.42 -0.91 11.61
N PHE A 25 -0.91 0.29 11.92
CA PHE A 25 -0.19 1.54 11.69
C PHE A 25 1.10 1.66 12.51
N LEU A 26 1.10 1.17 13.75
CA LEU A 26 2.31 1.13 14.59
C LEU A 26 3.38 0.15 14.06
N LYS A 27 2.98 -0.83 13.26
CA LYS A 27 3.88 -1.77 12.57
C LYS A 27 4.33 -1.26 11.20
N LEU A 28 3.95 -0.04 10.79
CA LEU A 28 4.42 0.55 9.55
C LEU A 28 5.86 1.03 9.71
N ASN A 29 6.63 0.84 8.65
CA ASN A 29 8.04 1.18 8.56
C ASN A 29 8.18 2.22 7.45
N SER A 30 9.30 2.93 7.38
CA SER A 30 9.58 3.93 6.34
C SER A 30 9.36 3.40 4.92
N GLY A 31 9.68 2.13 4.65
CA GLY A 31 9.42 1.47 3.36
C GLY A 31 7.94 1.41 2.97
N HIS A 32 7.05 1.11 3.92
CA HIS A 32 5.60 1.11 3.67
C HIS A 32 5.09 2.51 3.32
N VAL A 33 5.64 3.54 3.98
CA VAL A 33 5.27 4.94 3.71
C VAL A 33 5.77 5.37 2.33
N ALA A 34 7.01 5.01 1.97
CA ALA A 34 7.58 5.30 0.65
C ALA A 34 6.75 4.66 -0.48
N TYR A 35 6.33 3.41 -0.33
CA TYR A 35 5.43 2.73 -1.27
C TYR A 35 4.10 3.48 -1.47
N VAL A 36 3.46 3.92 -0.38
CA VAL A 36 2.21 4.68 -0.47
C VAL A 36 2.41 6.04 -1.15
N MET A 37 3.53 6.71 -0.86
CA MET A 37 3.88 7.98 -1.52
C MET A 37 4.10 7.79 -3.03
N ASP A 38 4.72 6.69 -3.44
CA ASP A 38 4.92 6.37 -4.85
C ASP A 38 3.59 6.04 -5.56
N CYS A 39 2.72 5.26 -4.91
CA CYS A 39 1.35 5.03 -5.38
C CYS A 39 0.56 6.33 -5.54
N MET A 40 0.71 7.29 -4.62
CA MET A 40 0.08 8.61 -4.73
C MET A 40 0.62 9.40 -5.92
N LYS A 41 1.93 9.34 -6.17
CA LYS A 41 2.57 10.02 -7.30
C LYS A 41 2.12 9.45 -8.65
N ASN A 42 1.91 8.13 -8.72
CA ASN A 42 1.44 7.44 -9.92
C ASN A 42 -0.09 7.52 -10.10
N THR A 43 -0.85 7.98 -9.10
CA THR A 43 -2.30 8.12 -9.20
C THR A 43 -2.65 9.38 -9.99
N VAL A 44 -3.10 9.21 -11.24
CA VAL A 44 -3.53 10.31 -12.14
C VAL A 44 -4.98 10.77 -11.90
N THR A 45 -5.71 10.10 -11.01
CA THR A 45 -7.12 10.41 -10.71
C THR A 45 -7.26 11.37 -9.53
N LYS A 46 -8.24 12.27 -9.61
CA LYS A 46 -8.50 13.26 -8.55
C LYS A 46 -9.06 12.56 -7.31
N ILE A 47 -8.26 12.49 -6.25
CA ILE A 47 -8.68 11.90 -4.97
C ILE A 47 -9.61 12.88 -4.24
N THR A 48 -10.90 12.56 -4.17
CA THR A 48 -11.91 13.39 -3.49
C THR A 48 -11.85 13.28 -1.97
N ASN A 49 -11.45 12.11 -1.45
CA ASN A 49 -11.29 11.86 -0.02
C ASN A 49 -9.87 11.33 0.29
N ILE A 50 -8.93 12.26 0.40
CA ILE A 50 -7.51 11.95 0.62
C ILE A 50 -7.27 11.18 1.92
N ARG A 51 -8.06 11.44 2.96
CA ARG A 51 -7.92 10.78 4.25
C ARG A 51 -8.30 9.31 4.17
N ALA A 52 -9.43 8.98 3.55
CA ALA A 52 -9.87 7.60 3.37
C ALA A 52 -8.91 6.82 2.46
N TYR A 53 -8.40 7.47 1.41
CA TYR A 53 -7.40 6.91 0.52
C TYR A 53 -6.11 6.54 1.27
N LEU A 54 -5.52 7.48 2.01
CA LEU A 54 -4.31 7.25 2.80
C LEU A 54 -4.49 6.13 3.82
N ILE A 55 -5.63 6.10 4.53
CA ILE A 55 -5.89 5.05 5.51
C ILE A 55 -5.94 3.68 4.84
N THR A 56 -6.61 3.59 3.69
CA THR A 56 -6.73 2.34 2.92
C THR A 56 -5.38 1.90 2.35
N ALA A 57 -4.62 2.83 1.77
CA ALA A 57 -3.31 2.56 1.20
C ALA A 57 -2.31 2.10 2.27
N LEU A 58 -2.23 2.79 3.41
CA LEU A 58 -1.33 2.42 4.52
C LEU A 58 -1.76 1.11 5.19
N TYR A 59 -3.06 0.85 5.30
CA TYR A 59 -3.56 -0.41 5.87
C TYR A 59 -3.23 -1.63 5.00
N ASN A 60 -3.31 -1.46 3.68
CA ASN A 60 -3.02 -2.50 2.69
C ASN A 60 -1.53 -2.57 2.32
N ALA A 61 -0.74 -1.53 2.59
CA ALA A 61 0.67 -1.44 2.19
C ALA A 61 1.49 -2.67 2.56
N PRO A 62 1.46 -3.22 3.80
CA PRO A 62 2.25 -4.41 4.13
C PRO A 62 1.85 -5.66 3.33
N SER A 63 0.56 -5.82 3.05
CA SER A 63 0.04 -6.95 2.27
C SER A 63 0.29 -6.82 0.76
N THR A 64 0.21 -5.61 0.21
CA THR A 64 0.48 -5.37 -1.23
C THR A 64 1.96 -5.19 -1.52
N MET A 65 2.76 -4.74 -0.55
CA MET A 65 4.20 -4.56 -0.66
C MET A 65 4.91 -5.89 -1.00
N SER A 66 4.50 -7.00 -0.39
CA SER A 66 5.10 -8.31 -0.70
C SER A 66 4.90 -8.71 -2.17
N HIS A 67 3.77 -8.33 -2.77
CA HIS A 67 3.49 -8.58 -4.18
C HIS A 67 4.18 -7.55 -5.09
N TYR A 68 4.23 -6.28 -4.69
CA TYR A 68 4.92 -5.23 -5.43
C TYR A 68 6.42 -5.52 -5.59
N TYR A 69 7.13 -5.88 -4.50
CA TYR A 69 8.55 -6.25 -4.59
C TYR A 69 8.77 -7.57 -5.35
N GLN A 70 7.87 -8.56 -5.23
CA GLN A 70 7.95 -9.77 -6.07
C GLN A 70 7.74 -9.45 -7.56
N GLN A 71 6.80 -8.56 -7.88
CA GLN A 71 6.54 -8.14 -9.26
C GLN A 71 7.68 -7.30 -9.81
N GLU A 72 8.26 -6.34 -9.06
CA GLU A 72 9.43 -5.58 -9.50
C GLU A 72 10.65 -6.48 -9.74
N VAL A 73 10.94 -7.43 -8.83
CA VAL A 73 12.03 -8.39 -9.03
C VAL A 73 11.75 -9.29 -10.23
N GLN A 74 10.52 -9.76 -10.42
CA GLN A 74 10.18 -10.52 -11.63
C GLN A 74 10.26 -9.66 -12.90
N HIS A 75 9.92 -8.37 -12.86
CA HIS A 75 9.99 -7.47 -14.01
C HIS A 75 11.44 -7.18 -14.41
N ASP A 76 12.33 -7.05 -13.43
CA ASP A 76 13.77 -6.84 -13.64
C ASP A 76 14.47 -8.16 -14.05
N MET A 77 14.05 -9.31 -13.49
CA MET A 77 14.60 -10.63 -13.84
C MET A 77 14.06 -11.22 -15.15
N TYR A 78 12.87 -10.82 -15.62
CA TYR A 78 12.37 -11.17 -16.96
C TYR A 78 12.76 -10.13 -18.02
N GLY A 79 13.08 -8.90 -17.62
CA GLY A 79 13.45 -7.81 -18.53
C GLY A 79 14.91 -7.84 -19.02
N GLY A 80 15.77 -8.69 -18.46
CA GLY A 80 17.16 -8.79 -18.89
C GLY A 80 17.73 -10.20 -18.73
N GLY A 81 18.00 -10.89 -19.85
CA GLY A 81 19.06 -11.90 -19.85
C GLY A 81 18.91 -13.20 -20.63
N TRP A 82 17.94 -13.40 -21.53
CA TRP A 82 17.95 -14.59 -22.43
C TRP A 82 17.52 -14.32 -23.89
N ALA A 83 17.37 -13.06 -24.32
CA ALA A 83 17.16 -12.74 -25.75
C ALA A 83 18.41 -12.20 -26.45
N GLU A 84 19.52 -11.99 -25.73
CA GLU A 84 20.68 -11.22 -26.23
C GLU A 84 22.00 -11.99 -26.24
N LYS A 85 22.02 -13.26 -25.83
CA LYS A 85 23.18 -14.13 -25.99
C LYS A 85 22.82 -15.23 -26.98
N GLY A 86 23.12 -14.98 -28.25
CA GLY A 86 23.05 -15.96 -29.32
C GLY A 86 23.91 -17.17 -29.01
N ILE A 87 23.32 -18.17 -28.33
CA ILE A 87 23.84 -19.52 -28.24
C ILE A 87 23.09 -20.33 -29.29
N THR A 88 23.67 -20.38 -30.49
CA THR A 88 23.62 -21.54 -31.38
C THR A 88 24.19 -22.77 -30.68
#